data_AF-A0A8C7LUN2-F1
#
_entry.id   AF-A0A8C7LUN2-F1
#
_cell.length_a   1.000
_cell.length_b   1.000
_cell.length_c   1.000
_cell.angle_alpha   90.00
_cell.angle_beta   90.00
_cell.angle_gamma   90.00
#
_symmetry.space_group_name_H-M   'P 1'
#
loop_
_entity.id
_entity.type
_entity.pdbx_description
1 polymer ?
#
loop_
_entity_poly.entity_id
_entity_poly.type
_entity_poly.pdbx_seq_one_letter_code
_entity_poly.pdbx_strand_id
1 'polypeptide(L)'
;MSWQGYVDNLMADGSCQDSAIVGYTDSKYVWASFPGGTFVNITVEEIDIIVGKDREAFFCGGLTLGQKKCSVIRDSLHVFCRWATFLFWFRSFS
;
A
#
# COMPACT_ATOMS: atom_id res chain seq x y z
N MET A 1 5.74 -15.21 -16.32
CA MET A 1 4.60 -14.52 -15.67
C MET A 1 5.18 -13.35 -14.90
N SER A 2 4.93 -12.12 -15.34
CA SER A 2 5.45 -10.91 -14.70
C SER A 2 4.46 -10.42 -13.63
N TRP A 3 4.97 -9.89 -12.52
CA TRP A 3 4.17 -9.17 -11.52
C TRP A 3 3.38 -8.01 -12.14
N GLN A 4 3.89 -7.44 -13.23
CA GLN A 4 3.19 -6.43 -14.01
C GLN A 4 1.82 -6.89 -14.52
N GLY A 5 1.68 -8.14 -14.98
CA GLY A 5 0.38 -8.64 -15.43
C GLY A 5 -0.68 -8.71 -14.32
N TYR A 6 -0.26 -8.87 -13.06
CA TYR A 6 -1.17 -8.80 -11.92
C TYR A 6 -1.61 -7.36 -11.62
N VAL A 7 -0.70 -6.39 -11.72
CA VAL A 7 -1.01 -4.96 -11.61
C VAL A 7 -2.03 -4.56 -12.68
N ASP A 8 -1.82 -5.00 -13.92
CA ASP A 8 -2.72 -4.71 -15.03
C ASP A 8 -4.12 -5.33 -14.81
N ASN A 9 -4.18 -6.57 -14.31
CA ASN A 9 -5.45 -7.22 -13.95
C ASN A 9 -6.17 -6.50 -12.79
N LEU A 10 -5.46 -6.00 -11.78
CA LEU A 10 -6.03 -5.22 -10.69
C LEU A 10 -6.64 -3.90 -11.18
N MET A 11 -6.05 -3.29 -12.21
CA MET A 11 -6.54 -2.06 -12.81
C MET A 11 -7.64 -2.29 -13.85
N ALA A 12 -7.81 -3.52 -14.34
CA ALA A 12 -8.77 -3.86 -15.39
C ALA A 12 -10.22 -3.59 -14.98
N ASP A 13 -10.54 -3.70 -13.69
CA ASP A 13 -11.87 -3.43 -13.14
C ASP A 13 -12.22 -1.93 -13.10
N GLY A 14 -11.26 -1.04 -13.34
CA GLY A 14 -11.47 0.43 -13.38
C GLY A 14 -11.85 1.06 -12.04
N SER A 15 -11.86 0.29 -10.96
CA SER A 15 -12.20 0.74 -9.60
C SER A 15 -11.01 1.35 -8.85
N CYS A 16 -9.78 1.06 -9.30
CA CYS A 16 -8.54 1.52 -8.69
C CYS A 16 -7.86 2.60 -9.55
N GLN A 17 -7.36 3.65 -8.91
CA GLN A 17 -6.56 4.68 -9.59
C GLN A 17 -5.07 4.34 -9.65
N ASP A 18 -4.61 3.44 -8.79
CA ASP A 18 -3.23 3.02 -8.68
C ASP A 18 -3.17 1.63 -8.04
N SER A 19 -2.19 0.82 -8.42
CA SER A 19 -1.95 -0.51 -7.86
C SER A 19 -0.47 -0.85 -7.86
N ALA A 20 -0.03 -1.58 -6.84
CA ALA A 20 1.34 -2.05 -6.73
C ALA A 20 1.43 -3.36 -5.95
N ILE A 21 2.45 -4.13 -6.28
CA ILE A 21 2.83 -5.36 -5.62
C ILE A 21 4.15 -5.08 -4.91
N VAL A 22 4.13 -5.21 -3.60
CA VAL A 22 5.26 -4.88 -2.74
C VAL A 22 5.60 -6.11 -1.91
N GLY A 23 6.85 -6.55 -2.00
CA GLY A 23 7.36 -7.57 -1.11
C GLY A 23 7.64 -6.98 0.27
N TYR A 24 7.34 -7.72 1.34
CA TYR A 24 7.57 -7.25 2.72
C TYR A 24 8.47 -8.18 3.57
N THR A 25 8.79 -9.37 3.06
CA THR A 25 9.63 -10.37 3.73
C THR A 25 11.12 -10.15 3.42
N ASP A 26 11.72 -10.97 2.57
CA ASP A 26 13.16 -10.94 2.26
C ASP A 26 13.50 -9.87 1.20
N SER A 27 12.51 -9.46 0.42
CA SER A 27 12.64 -8.54 -0.70
C SER A 27 11.71 -7.36 -0.52
N LYS A 28 12.08 -6.46 0.40
CA LYS A 28 11.31 -5.26 0.76
C LYS A 28 11.43 -4.17 -0.29
N TYR A 29 10.82 -4.38 -1.44
CA TYR A 29 10.75 -3.40 -2.52
C TYR A 29 9.51 -3.62 -3.37
N VAL A 30 9.18 -2.63 -4.18
CA VAL A 30 8.07 -2.69 -5.14
C VAL A 30 8.46 -3.61 -6.30
N TRP A 31 7.78 -4.76 -6.41
CA TRP A 31 8.01 -5.75 -7.46
C TRP A 31 7.36 -5.36 -8.78
N ALA A 32 6.20 -4.71 -8.72
CA ALA A 32 5.52 -4.11 -9.85
C ALA A 32 4.60 -3.00 -9.36
N SER A 33 4.39 -1.98 -10.18
CA SER A 33 3.46 -0.89 -9.89
C SER A 33 2.86 -0.35 -11.17
N PHE A 34 1.74 0.35 -11.04
CA PHE A 34 1.17 1.08 -12.15
C PHE A 34 2.10 2.23 -12.56
N PRO A 35 2.47 2.34 -13.86
CA PRO A 35 3.36 3.40 -14.32
C PRO A 35 2.69 4.76 -14.19
N GLY A 36 3.30 5.69 -13.45
CA GLY A 36 2.74 7.00 -13.13
C GLY A 36 1.89 7.04 -11.86
N GLY A 37 1.77 5.92 -11.17
CA GLY A 37 1.20 5.83 -9.83
C GLY A 37 2.05 6.50 -8.75
N THR A 38 1.46 6.72 -7.59
CA THR A 38 2.17 7.10 -6.35
C THR A 38 2.89 5.90 -5.75
N PHE A 39 2.35 4.70 -5.91
CA PHE A 39 2.89 3.49 -5.26
C PHE A 39 4.26 3.03 -5.78
N VAL A 40 4.73 3.56 -6.91
CA VAL A 40 6.10 3.32 -7.40
C VAL A 40 7.16 3.95 -6.49
N ASN A 41 6.81 5.02 -5.77
CA ASN A 41 7.73 5.76 -4.91
C ASN A 41 7.76 5.22 -3.46
N ILE A 42 7.11 4.09 -3.18
CA ILE A 42 7.09 3.51 -1.84
C ILE A 42 8.51 3.13 -1.43
N THR A 43 8.93 3.58 -0.25
CA THR A 43 10.25 3.25 0.29
C THR A 43 10.21 2.04 1.21
N VAL A 44 11.38 1.43 1.44
CA VAL A 44 11.56 0.32 2.38
C VAL A 44 11.12 0.70 3.80
N GLU A 45 11.40 1.95 4.18
CA GLU A 45 11.02 2.52 5.48
C GLU A 45 9.49 2.57 5.64
N GLU A 46 8.76 3.00 4.61
CA GLU A 46 7.30 3.00 4.61
C GLU A 46 6.74 1.57 4.73
N ILE A 47 7.37 0.59 4.08
CA ILE A 47 6.99 -0.83 4.19
C ILE A 47 7.19 -1.34 5.61
N ASP A 48 8.34 -1.06 6.23
CA ASP A 48 8.64 -1.47 7.59
C ASP A 48 7.68 -0.85 8.61
N ILE A 49 7.28 0.39 8.36
CA ILE A 49 6.26 1.06 9.14
C ILE A 49 4.92 0.32 9.00
N ILE A 50 4.44 0.02 7.79
CA ILE A 50 3.16 -0.69 7.56
C ILE A 50 3.13 -2.09 8.21
N VAL A 51 4.24 -2.81 8.12
CA VAL A 51 4.38 -4.17 8.68
C VAL A 51 4.64 -4.13 10.20
N GLY A 52 5.01 -2.96 10.71
CA GLY A 52 5.30 -2.70 12.12
C GLY A 52 4.18 -3.14 13.07
N LYS A 53 4.59 -3.39 14.32
CA LYS A 53 3.69 -3.78 15.43
C LYS A 53 3.01 -2.58 16.09
N ASP A 54 3.53 -1.36 15.88
CA ASP A 54 3.05 -0.13 16.51
C ASP A 54 1.81 0.44 15.80
N ARG A 55 0.67 -0.21 16.06
CA ARG A 55 -0.60 0.03 15.35
C ARG A 55 -1.35 1.27 15.82
N GLU A 56 -1.17 1.67 17.08
CA GLU A 56 -1.81 2.87 17.65
C GLU A 56 -1.17 4.18 17.16
N ALA A 57 0.13 4.16 16.88
CA ALA A 57 0.86 5.32 16.36
C ALA A 57 0.33 5.76 14.98
N PHE A 58 -0.22 4.83 14.17
CA PHE A 58 -0.80 5.14 12.86
C PHE A 58 -2.08 5.96 12.92
N PHE A 59 -2.90 5.78 13.96
CA PHE A 59 -4.15 6.52 14.10
C PHE A 59 -3.92 7.99 14.47
N CYS A 60 -2.85 8.28 15.22
CA CYS A 60 -2.49 9.65 15.61
C CYS A 60 -1.56 10.35 14.60
N GLY A 61 -0.61 9.64 13.99
CA GLY A 61 0.39 10.22 13.09
C GLY A 61 0.05 10.18 11.60
N GLY A 62 -0.88 9.30 11.20
CA GLY A 62 -1.02 8.88 9.80
C GLY A 62 0.20 8.10 9.32
N LEU A 63 0.25 7.77 8.03
CA LEU A 63 1.41 7.16 7.39
C LEU A 63 1.63 7.77 6.01
N THR A 64 2.84 7.65 5.46
CA THR A 64 3.12 8.06 4.10
C THR A 64 3.27 6.83 3.20
N LEU A 65 2.70 6.93 2.00
CA LEU A 65 2.88 5.96 0.92
C LEU A 65 3.33 6.73 -0.32
N GLY A 66 4.58 6.51 -0.75
CA GLY A 66 5.09 7.09 -1.98
C GLY A 66 4.99 8.61 -2.02
N GLN A 67 5.36 9.27 -0.92
CA GLN A 67 5.29 10.74 -0.74
C GLN A 67 3.87 11.32 -0.57
N LYS A 68 2.82 10.49 -0.46
CA LYS A 68 1.47 10.95 -0.10
C LYS A 68 1.14 10.58 1.33
N LYS A 69 0.61 11.55 2.08
CA LYS A 69 0.12 11.33 3.44
C LYS A 69 -1.25 10.67 3.41
N CYS A 70 -1.36 9.54 4.07
CA CYS A 70 -2.54 8.71 4.16
C CYS A 70 -2.93 8.51 5.64
N SER A 71 -4.23 8.41 5.90
CA SER A 71 -4.73 8.07 7.23
C SER A 71 -5.23 6.64 7.24
N VAL A 72 -4.90 5.88 8.29
CA VAL A 72 -5.39 4.52 8.47
C VAL A 72 -6.82 4.59 9.00
N ILE A 73 -7.78 4.10 8.20
CA ILE A 73 -9.21 4.05 8.60
C ILE A 73 -9.52 2.74 9.30
N ARG A 74 -9.02 1.64 8.74
CA ARG A 74 -9.12 0.31 9.33
C ARG A 74 -7.86 -0.47 9.04
N ASP A 75 -7.47 -1.23 10.04
CA ASP A 75 -6.36 -2.14 9.94
C ASP A 75 -6.83 -3.53 10.36
N SER A 76 -6.69 -4.49 9.46
CA SER A 76 -6.98 -5.90 9.70
C SER A 76 -5.85 -6.78 9.19
N LEU A 77 -4.64 -6.23 9.03
CA LEU A 77 -3.49 -6.95 8.44
C LEU A 77 -3.11 -8.20 9.22
N HIS A 78 -3.30 -8.20 10.55
CA HIS A 78 -2.97 -9.34 11.42
C HIS A 78 -4.13 -10.32 11.64
N VAL A 79 -5.28 -10.12 10.98
CA VAL A 79 -6.42 -11.05 11.10
C VAL A 79 -6.21 -12.21 10.14
N PHE A 80 -5.77 -13.34 10.68
CA PHE A 80 -5.38 -14.57 9.96
C PHE A 80 -6.41 -15.13 8.96
N CYS A 81 -7.68 -14.70 9.01
CA CYS A 81 -8.76 -15.17 8.12
C CYS A 81 -9.30 -14.13 7.12
N ARG A 82 -8.71 -12.93 7.04
CA ARG A 82 -9.12 -11.91 6.07
C ARG A 82 -7.88 -11.42 5.33
N TRP A 83 -7.60 -12.02 4.17
CA TRP A 83 -6.61 -11.56 3.20
C TRP A 83 -6.83 -10.04 3.00
N ALA A 84 -5.94 -9.22 3.58
CA ALA A 84 -6.31 -7.91 4.09
C ALA A 84 -6.42 -6.84 3.00
N THR A 85 -7.63 -6.35 2.77
CA THR A 85 -7.89 -5.10 2.05
C THR A 85 -7.50 -3.91 2.94
N PHE A 86 -6.45 -3.17 2.60
CA PHE A 86 -6.21 -1.83 3.16
C PHE A 86 -7.08 -0.81 2.43
N LEU A 87 -7.96 -0.14 3.17
CA LEU A 87 -8.71 1.00 2.66
C LEU A 87 -7.98 2.27 3.09
N PHE A 88 -7.14 2.79 2.21
CA PHE A 88 -6.57 4.12 2.35
C PHE A 88 -7.51 5.15 1.74
N TRP A 89 -7.92 6.14 2.53
CA TRP A 89 -8.56 7.31 1.97
C TRP A 89 -7.50 8.36 1.66
N PHE A 90 -7.22 8.56 0.38
CA PHE A 90 -6.41 9.67 -0.10
C PHE A 90 -7.25 10.94 -0.04
N ARG A 91 -7.15 11.68 1.06
CA ARG A 91 -7.73 13.02 1.12
C ARG A 91 -6.77 13.97 0.41
N SER A 92 -7.04 14.26 -0.86
CA SER A 92 -6.32 15.29 -1.62
C SER A 92 -6.58 16.65 -0.96
N PHE A 93 -5.66 17.11 -0.11
CA PHE A 93 -5.64 18.51 0.32
C PHE A 93 -5.03 19.32 -0.81
N SER A 94 -5.90 20.00 -1.56
CA SER A 94 -5.54 21.12 -2.42
C SER A 94 -5.31 22.39 -1.61
#